data_AF-A0A427YN26-F1
#
_entry.id   AF-A0A427YN26-F1
#
_cell.length_a   1.000
_cell.length_b   1.000
_cell.length_c   1.000
_cell.angle_alpha   90.00
_cell.angle_beta   90.00
_cell.angle_gamma   90.00
#
_symmetry.space_group_name_H-M   'P 1'
#
loop_
_entity.id
_entity.type
_entity.pdbx_description
1 polymer ?
#
loop_
_entity_poly.entity_id
_entity_poly.type
_entity_poly.pdbx_seq_one_letter_code
_entity_poly.pdbx_strand_id
1 'polypeptide(L)'
;MRDCEIADTTSSRKETRTEKASRVYRREQRRLARENERISRANGYAVSPPRQARDESISPPRNPPRHNRSSGRDRSRTPRRDEDEDEEIGHQDPGYAWMGGYGRSAAEHNRRREQNERMAYLAEEEMSRENPFSSGGGNGFGFRVGGGLGGGISIGLSSSGGLGGGGTGWRFGFSFGNANDHDELTSDVRIPRRHRDAAASSSGFDDRSRGWGRNAAGEVRFEGGAVPDIGSFTEEEYAEWIRMGMYRRKHRSELDEAEKRRQAKLEQEKLRAQEKERARKEEKKRIEKLKRQKGLEEEKKRKNEREWYRKRWAAVVDVGGEVELVELAFGDIPWPVYRQTHGKVGVDILDEGHIRDFLRGLAADLEAANGGGNGDDNVDPDMKKTLREAIRAFHPDRFFARILPRVRERDREAVREGVEVTSRVITTMSARA
;
A
#
# COMPACT_ATOMS: atom_id res chain seq x y z
N MET A 1 -62.87 1.58 27.70
CA MET A 1 -62.25 0.98 26.50
C MET A 1 -60.77 1.19 26.66
N ARG A 2 -60.02 0.10 26.86
CA ARG A 2 -58.57 0.12 27.10
C ARG A 2 -57.90 -0.13 25.76
N ASP A 3 -57.09 0.81 25.32
CA ASP A 3 -56.29 0.71 24.11
C ASP A 3 -55.22 -0.36 24.31
N CYS A 4 -55.36 -1.47 23.60
CA CYS A 4 -54.36 -2.51 23.53
C CYS A 4 -53.22 -2.04 22.61
N GLU A 5 -52.13 -1.58 23.22
CA GLU A 5 -50.84 -1.41 22.54
C GLU A 5 -50.42 -2.75 21.94
N ILE A 6 -50.46 -2.83 20.61
CA ILE A 6 -49.93 -3.96 19.84
C ILE A 6 -48.41 -3.86 19.93
N ALA A 7 -47.82 -4.70 20.77
CA ALA A 7 -46.38 -4.86 20.83
C ALA A 7 -45.86 -5.38 19.48
N ASP A 8 -45.04 -4.57 18.80
CA ASP A 8 -44.33 -4.95 17.59
C ASP A 8 -43.41 -6.14 17.91
N THR A 9 -43.91 -7.33 17.59
CA THR A 9 -43.10 -8.55 17.61
C THR A 9 -42.03 -8.40 16.53
N THR A 10 -40.77 -8.39 16.96
CA THR A 10 -39.58 -8.31 16.13
C THR A 10 -39.43 -9.57 15.27
N SER A 11 -40.23 -9.63 14.21
CA SER A 11 -40.08 -10.59 13.14
C SER A 11 -38.64 -10.48 12.63
N SER A 12 -37.86 -11.53 12.87
CA SER A 12 -36.50 -11.75 12.34
C SER A 12 -36.55 -11.82 10.81
N ARG A 13 -36.75 -10.67 10.17
CA ARG A 13 -36.58 -10.53 8.73
C ARG A 13 -35.09 -10.65 8.48
N LYS A 14 -34.74 -11.59 7.59
CA LYS A 14 -33.37 -11.76 7.12
C LYS A 14 -32.90 -10.41 6.57
N GLU A 15 -32.01 -9.74 7.31
CA GLU A 15 -31.40 -8.46 6.90
C GLU A 15 -30.86 -8.61 5.48
N THR A 16 -31.29 -7.71 4.60
CA THR A 16 -30.82 -7.71 3.21
C THR A 16 -29.31 -7.43 3.18
N ARG A 17 -28.62 -7.91 2.13
CA ARG A 17 -27.16 -7.72 1.99
C ARG A 17 -26.77 -6.23 2.03
N THR A 18 -27.62 -5.36 1.49
CA THR A 18 -27.47 -3.90 1.49
C THR A 18 -27.60 -3.29 2.89
N GLU A 19 -28.50 -3.80 3.71
CA GLU A 19 -28.71 -3.36 5.10
C GLU A 19 -27.54 -3.78 6.01
N LYS A 20 -27.01 -5.01 5.83
CA LYS A 20 -25.77 -5.44 6.48
C LYS A 20 -24.59 -4.56 6.09
N ALA A 21 -24.43 -4.27 4.80
CA ALA A 21 -23.37 -3.38 4.31
C ALA A 21 -23.49 -1.96 4.89
N SER A 22 -24.70 -1.43 4.95
CA SER A 22 -24.99 -0.11 5.53
C SER A 22 -24.68 -0.05 7.03
N ARG A 23 -24.97 -1.14 7.77
CA ARG A 23 -24.65 -1.26 9.19
C ARG A 23 -23.14 -1.30 9.44
N VAL A 24 -22.40 -2.04 8.62
CA VAL A 24 -20.93 -2.10 8.67
C VAL A 24 -20.34 -0.73 8.33
N TYR A 25 -20.81 -0.09 7.26
CA TYR A 25 -20.36 1.25 6.86
C TYR A 25 -20.56 2.30 7.97
N ARG A 26 -21.75 2.32 8.62
CA ARG A 26 -21.98 3.23 9.77
C ARG A 26 -21.08 2.91 10.96
N ARG A 27 -20.79 1.63 11.23
CA ARG A 27 -19.89 1.22 12.29
C ARG A 27 -18.46 1.69 12.01
N GLU A 28 -18.01 1.58 10.76
CA GLU A 28 -16.66 2.00 10.36
C GLU A 28 -16.51 3.53 10.33
N GLN A 29 -17.54 4.26 9.89
CA GLN A 29 -17.57 5.72 9.96
C GLN A 29 -17.43 6.22 11.41
N ARG A 30 -18.12 5.60 12.37
CA ARG A 30 -17.96 5.93 13.80
C ARG A 30 -16.57 5.61 14.33
N ARG A 31 -15.95 4.54 13.83
CA ARG A 31 -14.61 4.14 14.24
C ARG A 31 -13.56 5.12 13.70
N LEU A 32 -13.64 5.48 12.43
CA LEU A 32 -12.80 6.51 11.80
C LEU A 32 -12.95 7.87 12.47
N ALA A 33 -14.17 8.26 12.85
CA ALA A 33 -14.39 9.50 13.59
C ALA A 33 -13.66 9.51 14.95
N ARG A 34 -13.74 8.41 15.71
CA ARG A 34 -13.03 8.27 17.00
C ARG A 34 -11.51 8.22 16.83
N GLU A 35 -11.03 7.62 15.75
CA GLU A 35 -9.60 7.50 15.44
C GLU A 35 -9.02 8.85 15.00
N ASN A 36 -9.72 9.57 14.10
CA ASN A 36 -9.38 10.94 13.76
C ASN A 36 -9.42 11.85 14.99
N GLU A 37 -10.38 11.69 15.90
CA GLU A 37 -10.41 12.44 17.15
C GLU A 37 -9.18 12.15 18.03
N ARG A 38 -8.76 10.88 18.13
CA ARG A 38 -7.53 10.51 18.86
C ARG A 38 -6.28 11.10 18.21
N ILE A 39 -6.18 11.05 16.88
CA ILE A 39 -5.07 11.63 16.12
C ILE A 39 -5.05 13.15 16.31
N SER A 40 -6.20 13.82 16.20
CA SER A 40 -6.32 15.28 16.42
C SER A 40 -5.96 15.68 17.85
N ARG A 41 -6.32 14.86 18.85
CA ARG A 41 -5.90 15.09 20.25
C ARG A 41 -4.40 14.89 20.43
N ALA A 42 -3.83 13.83 19.86
CA ALA A 42 -2.39 13.55 19.95
C ALA A 42 -1.54 14.63 19.26
N ASN A 43 -2.04 15.18 18.15
CA ASN A 43 -1.35 16.23 17.39
C ASN A 43 -1.63 17.64 17.91
N GLY A 44 -2.38 17.81 19.01
CA GLY A 44 -2.71 19.13 19.57
C GLY A 44 -3.68 19.97 18.73
N TYR A 45 -4.24 19.44 17.63
CA TYR A 45 -5.24 20.11 16.80
C TYR A 45 -6.67 20.04 17.37
N ALA A 46 -6.86 19.44 18.56
CA ALA A 46 -8.15 19.37 19.21
C ALA A 46 -8.57 20.74 19.80
N VAL A 47 -8.91 21.68 18.92
CA VAL A 47 -9.89 22.72 19.23
C VAL A 47 -11.17 21.95 19.56
N SER A 48 -11.57 21.96 20.83
CA SER A 48 -12.85 21.40 21.25
C SER A 48 -13.91 21.89 20.27
N PRO A 49 -14.74 21.01 19.65
CA PRO A 49 -15.78 21.46 18.75
C PRO A 49 -16.54 22.58 19.46
N PRO A 50 -16.71 23.75 18.82
CA PRO A 50 -17.27 24.93 19.47
C PRO A 50 -18.51 24.50 20.21
N ARG A 51 -18.49 24.62 21.54
CA ARG A 51 -19.63 24.27 22.38
C ARG A 51 -20.80 25.03 21.75
N GLN A 52 -21.78 24.30 21.21
CA GLN A 52 -23.02 24.92 20.76
C GLN A 52 -23.48 25.79 21.93
N ALA A 53 -23.60 27.09 21.68
CA ALA A 53 -24.07 28.03 22.67
C ALA A 53 -25.35 27.44 23.24
N ARG A 54 -25.27 27.05 24.51
CA ARG A 54 -26.37 26.41 25.20
C ARG A 54 -27.32 27.54 25.51
N ASP A 55 -28.28 27.79 24.63
CA ASP A 55 -29.33 28.78 24.84
C ASP A 55 -30.02 28.48 26.17
N GLU A 56 -29.68 29.31 27.16
CA GLU A 56 -30.48 29.72 28.31
C GLU A 56 -31.49 28.69 28.84
N SER A 57 -31.01 27.56 29.37
CA SER A 57 -31.83 26.73 30.27
C SER A 57 -31.73 27.28 31.70
N ILE A 58 -32.56 28.28 31.99
CA ILE A 58 -32.93 28.71 33.35
C ILE A 58 -33.69 27.54 33.98
N SER A 59 -32.97 26.66 34.67
CA SER A 59 -33.59 25.69 35.57
C SER A 59 -32.71 25.55 36.82
N PRO A 60 -33.27 25.79 38.01
CA PRO A 60 -32.50 25.90 39.24
C PRO A 60 -31.92 24.55 39.68
N PRO A 61 -30.78 24.55 40.39
CA PRO A 61 -30.07 23.34 40.74
C PRO A 61 -30.79 22.61 41.88
N ARG A 62 -31.36 21.43 41.60
CA ARG A 62 -31.75 20.45 42.63
C ARG A 62 -30.64 19.42 42.80
N ASN A 63 -29.66 19.72 43.65
CA ASN A 63 -28.78 18.70 44.23
C ASN A 63 -29.36 18.27 45.58
N PRO A 64 -29.72 16.99 45.80
CA PRO A 64 -29.96 16.48 47.14
C PRO A 64 -28.61 16.24 47.86
N PRO A 65 -28.54 16.48 49.19
CA PRO A 65 -27.32 16.27 49.96
C PRO A 65 -27.03 14.77 50.11
N ARG A 66 -25.84 14.34 49.68
CA ARG A 66 -25.32 13.01 50.00
C ARG A 66 -24.87 13.00 51.46
N HIS A 67 -25.57 12.21 52.28
CA HIS A 67 -25.21 11.94 53.66
C HIS A 67 -23.81 11.31 53.76
N ASN A 68 -22.96 11.99 54.52
CA ASN A 68 -21.79 11.43 55.18
C ASN A 68 -22.21 10.24 56.06
N ARG A 69 -21.62 9.07 55.83
CA ARG A 69 -21.41 8.06 56.88
C ARG A 69 -19.92 7.82 57.06
N SER A 70 -19.44 8.42 58.13
CA SER A 70 -18.21 8.11 58.83
C SER A 70 -18.35 6.76 59.55
N SER A 71 -17.36 5.89 59.34
CA SER A 71 -16.80 4.94 60.31
C SER A 71 -15.66 4.24 59.57
N GLY A 72 -14.38 4.49 59.83
CA GLY A 72 -13.73 4.54 61.13
C GLY A 72 -12.81 3.34 61.23
N ARG A 73 -11.52 3.52 60.91
CA ARG A 73 -10.36 2.75 61.41
C ARG A 73 -9.10 3.28 60.70
N ASP A 74 -8.28 4.11 61.32
CA ASP A 74 -7.36 3.87 62.45
C ASP A 74 -5.98 3.35 62.00
N ARG A 75 -5.06 4.32 61.89
CA ARG A 75 -3.63 4.37 62.27
C ARG A 75 -2.71 3.17 62.03
N SER A 76 -1.73 3.39 61.15
CA SER A 76 -0.26 3.35 61.39
C SER A 76 0.42 3.57 60.03
N ARG A 77 1.10 4.69 59.72
CA ARG A 77 2.35 5.28 60.25
C ARG A 77 3.56 4.36 60.11
N THR A 78 4.22 4.43 58.95
CA THR A 78 5.66 4.16 58.77
C THR A 78 6.28 5.28 57.91
N PRO A 79 7.57 5.62 58.13
CA PRO A 79 8.16 6.86 57.64
C PRO A 79 8.84 6.72 56.27
N ARG A 80 9.00 7.90 55.64
CA ARG A 80 9.91 8.26 54.54
C ARG A 80 11.00 7.25 54.20
N ARG A 81 11.04 6.90 52.91
CA ARG A 81 12.27 6.58 52.19
C ARG A 81 12.18 7.25 50.82
N ASP A 82 13.06 8.22 50.62
CA ASP A 82 13.34 8.83 49.32
C ASP A 82 13.89 7.75 48.39
N GLU A 83 13.35 7.62 47.18
CA GLU A 83 14.00 6.93 46.05
C GLU A 83 13.22 7.33 44.77
N ASP A 84 13.91 8.07 43.91
CA ASP A 84 13.48 8.52 42.59
C ASP A 84 13.37 7.32 41.63
N GLU A 85 12.17 6.93 41.23
CA GLU A 85 11.93 6.07 40.06
C GLU A 85 10.67 6.54 39.31
N ASP A 86 10.88 7.24 38.19
CA ASP A 86 9.86 7.55 37.18
C ASP A 86 9.45 6.25 36.45
N GLU A 87 8.62 5.42 37.09
CA GLU A 87 7.87 4.39 36.37
C GLU A 87 6.67 5.02 35.68
N GLU A 88 6.71 4.99 34.34
CA GLU A 88 5.66 5.39 33.42
C GLU A 88 4.38 4.55 33.66
N ILE A 89 3.52 5.04 34.57
CA ILE A 89 2.20 4.48 34.85
C ILE A 89 1.34 4.63 33.60
N GLY A 90 1.35 3.59 32.76
CA GLY A 90 0.42 3.43 31.65
C GLY A 90 -1.01 3.60 32.14
N HIS A 91 -1.71 4.56 31.53
CA HIS A 91 -3.12 4.89 31.79
C HIS A 91 -4.00 3.63 31.76
N GLN A 92 -4.27 3.06 32.93
CA GLN A 92 -5.17 1.92 33.09
C GLN A 92 -6.61 2.42 33.03
N ASP A 93 -7.36 1.95 32.04
CA ASP A 93 -8.81 2.14 31.95
C ASP A 93 -9.47 1.71 33.29
N PRO A 94 -10.14 2.62 34.01
CA PRO A 94 -10.63 2.36 35.38
C PRO A 94 -11.80 1.35 35.45
N GLY A 95 -12.16 0.69 34.34
CA GLY A 95 -13.32 -0.21 34.24
C GLY A 95 -13.09 -1.66 34.69
N TYR A 96 -11.84 -2.12 34.85
CA TYR A 96 -11.55 -3.56 34.99
C TYR A 96 -10.80 -3.97 36.27
N ALA A 97 -10.54 -3.03 37.18
CA ALA A 97 -9.78 -3.30 38.40
C ALA A 97 -10.48 -4.25 39.39
N TRP A 98 -11.80 -4.42 39.28
CA TRP A 98 -12.60 -5.26 40.18
C TRP A 98 -12.69 -6.74 39.79
N MET A 99 -12.35 -7.09 38.54
CA MET A 99 -12.29 -8.48 38.12
C MET A 99 -10.89 -9.02 38.42
N GLY A 100 -10.77 -9.91 39.41
CA GLY A 100 -9.50 -10.51 39.84
C GLY A 100 -8.69 -11.18 38.72
N GLY A 101 -7.52 -11.72 39.02
CA GLY A 101 -6.56 -12.25 38.02
C GLY A 101 -7.15 -13.16 36.93
N TYR A 102 -8.17 -13.95 37.27
CA TYR A 102 -8.91 -14.77 36.30
C TYR A 102 -9.73 -13.95 35.27
N GLY A 103 -10.34 -12.84 35.69
CA GLY A 103 -11.10 -11.97 34.79
C GLY A 103 -10.20 -11.20 33.82
N ARG A 104 -8.98 -10.82 34.24
CA ARG A 104 -7.97 -10.25 33.33
C ARG A 104 -7.55 -11.27 32.27
N SER A 105 -7.27 -12.51 32.68
CA SER A 105 -6.87 -13.57 31.74
C SER A 105 -7.99 -13.96 30.77
N ALA A 106 -9.25 -14.02 31.24
CA ALA A 106 -10.41 -14.27 30.39
C ALA A 106 -10.69 -13.13 29.39
N ALA A 107 -10.55 -11.87 29.83
CA ALA A 107 -10.71 -10.70 28.96
C ALA A 107 -9.60 -10.63 27.90
N GLU A 108 -8.36 -10.97 28.27
CA GLU A 108 -7.24 -11.03 27.34
C GLU A 108 -7.40 -12.17 26.32
N HIS A 109 -7.88 -13.33 26.76
CA HIS A 109 -8.20 -14.45 25.88
C HIS A 109 -9.32 -14.10 24.89
N ASN A 110 -10.40 -13.44 25.35
CA ASN A 110 -11.47 -12.96 24.46
C ASN A 110 -10.96 -11.91 23.48
N ARG A 111 -10.13 -10.95 23.92
CA ARG A 111 -9.53 -9.95 23.03
C ARG A 111 -8.64 -10.60 21.97
N ARG A 112 -7.90 -11.66 22.32
CA ARG A 112 -7.06 -12.42 21.38
C ARG A 112 -7.91 -13.24 20.41
N ARG A 113 -9.03 -13.80 20.87
CA ARG A 113 -10.00 -14.51 20.01
C ARG A 113 -10.67 -13.56 19.03
N GLU A 114 -11.15 -12.41 19.50
CA GLU A 114 -11.72 -11.36 18.64
C GLU A 114 -10.70 -10.84 17.63
N GLN A 115 -9.44 -10.67 18.03
CA GLN A 115 -8.38 -10.26 17.13
C GLN A 115 -8.07 -11.33 16.07
N ASN A 116 -8.05 -12.61 16.44
CA ASN A 116 -7.90 -13.72 15.51
C ASN A 116 -9.11 -13.85 14.56
N GLU A 117 -10.33 -13.75 15.07
CA GLU A 117 -11.56 -13.77 14.25
C GLU A 117 -11.59 -12.59 13.29
N ARG A 118 -11.12 -11.41 13.72
CA ARG A 118 -10.98 -10.24 12.86
C ARG A 118 -9.92 -10.41 11.77
N MET A 119 -8.78 -11.01 12.10
CA MET A 119 -7.74 -11.32 11.12
C MET A 119 -8.20 -12.39 10.12
N ALA A 120 -8.92 -13.41 10.59
CA ALA A 120 -9.51 -14.45 9.74
C ALA A 120 -10.58 -13.87 8.81
N TYR A 121 -11.44 -12.98 9.30
CA TYR A 121 -12.43 -12.29 8.49
C TYR A 121 -11.79 -11.42 7.41
N LEU A 122 -10.72 -10.68 7.74
CA LEU A 122 -9.98 -9.88 6.76
C LEU A 122 -9.29 -10.76 5.71
N ALA A 123 -8.73 -11.91 6.10
CA ALA A 123 -8.11 -12.86 5.18
C ALA A 123 -9.13 -13.54 4.25
N GLU A 124 -10.32 -13.87 4.77
CA GLU A 124 -11.44 -14.40 3.96
C GLU A 124 -11.98 -13.33 3.00
N GLU A 125 -12.11 -12.08 3.46
CA GLU A 125 -12.52 -10.95 2.63
C GLU A 125 -11.49 -10.67 1.51
N GLU A 126 -10.20 -10.77 1.80
CA GLU A 126 -9.11 -10.60 0.82
C GLU A 126 -9.11 -11.75 -0.22
N MET A 127 -9.27 -13.00 0.20
CA MET A 127 -9.42 -14.15 -0.71
C MET A 127 -10.69 -14.05 -1.58
N SER A 128 -11.78 -13.50 -1.05
CA SER A 128 -13.01 -13.29 -1.82
C SER A 128 -12.91 -12.15 -2.83
N ARG A 129 -11.98 -11.20 -2.62
CA ARG A 129 -11.72 -10.07 -3.53
C ARG A 129 -10.80 -10.43 -4.70
N GLU A 130 -9.88 -11.36 -4.51
CA GLU A 130 -8.89 -11.72 -5.54
C GLU A 130 -9.42 -12.68 -6.63
N ASN A 131 -10.66 -13.15 -6.54
CA ASN A 131 -11.23 -14.08 -7.53
C ASN A 131 -12.62 -13.68 -8.06
N PRO A 132 -12.75 -12.55 -8.79
CA PRO A 132 -14.01 -12.17 -9.44
C PRO A 132 -14.42 -13.10 -10.61
N PHE A 133 -13.55 -14.03 -11.04
CA PHE A 133 -13.81 -14.96 -12.14
C PHE A 133 -14.11 -16.40 -11.71
N SER A 134 -13.97 -16.77 -10.42
CA SER A 134 -14.14 -18.16 -9.99
C SER A 134 -15.57 -18.57 -9.61
N SER A 135 -16.55 -17.64 -9.59
CA SER A 135 -17.94 -17.94 -9.21
C SER A 135 -18.95 -17.78 -10.36
N GLY A 136 -18.48 -17.52 -11.58
CA GLY A 136 -19.31 -17.44 -12.78
C GLY A 136 -19.56 -18.81 -13.42
N GLY A 137 -20.53 -19.56 -12.90
CA GLY A 137 -21.43 -20.40 -13.71
C GLY A 137 -20.80 -21.45 -14.64
N GLY A 138 -20.27 -22.52 -14.07
CA GLY A 138 -20.13 -23.80 -14.78
C GLY A 138 -21.49 -24.52 -14.93
N ASN A 139 -22.45 -23.91 -15.62
CA ASN A 139 -23.58 -24.66 -16.16
C ASN A 139 -23.09 -25.35 -17.44
N GLY A 140 -22.95 -26.67 -17.35
CA GLY A 140 -22.52 -27.52 -18.44
C GLY A 140 -23.38 -27.35 -19.69
N PHE A 141 -22.77 -26.84 -20.75
CA PHE A 141 -23.17 -27.18 -22.11
C PHE A 141 -22.15 -28.20 -22.63
N GLY A 142 -22.56 -29.46 -22.64
CA GLY A 142 -21.79 -30.55 -23.21
C GLY A 142 -21.61 -30.34 -24.71
N PHE A 143 -20.43 -29.90 -25.12
CA PHE A 143 -20.00 -30.05 -26.50
C PHE A 143 -19.61 -31.51 -26.72
N ARG A 144 -20.57 -32.24 -27.27
CA ARG A 144 -20.42 -33.59 -27.79
C ARG A 144 -19.45 -33.52 -28.97
N VAL A 145 -18.26 -34.09 -28.81
CA VAL A 145 -17.33 -34.36 -29.90
C VAL A 145 -17.96 -35.43 -30.78
N GLY A 146 -18.66 -35.00 -31.83
CA GLY A 146 -19.16 -35.86 -32.90
C GLY A 146 -18.19 -35.79 -34.07
N GLY A 147 -17.48 -36.89 -34.31
CA GLY A 147 -16.77 -37.11 -35.56
C GLY A 147 -17.75 -37.24 -36.74
N GLY A 148 -17.35 -36.69 -37.89
CA GLY A 148 -17.99 -36.83 -39.19
C GLY A 148 -17.17 -36.02 -40.19
N LEU A 149 -16.24 -36.65 -40.91
CA LEU A 149 -16.46 -37.22 -42.24
C LEU A 149 -17.00 -36.21 -43.26
N GLY A 150 -16.13 -35.88 -44.22
CA GLY A 150 -16.53 -35.67 -45.62
C GLY A 150 -17.00 -34.27 -45.99
N GLY A 151 -16.24 -33.58 -46.84
CA GLY A 151 -16.71 -32.37 -47.51
C GLY A 151 -15.60 -31.55 -48.14
N GLY A 152 -14.94 -32.12 -49.15
CA GLY A 152 -14.07 -31.35 -50.03
C GLY A 152 -14.91 -30.34 -50.80
N ILE A 153 -14.54 -29.07 -50.73
CA ILE A 153 -14.94 -28.05 -51.69
C ILE A 153 -13.66 -27.44 -52.24
N SER A 154 -13.30 -27.93 -53.42
CA SER A 154 -12.28 -27.38 -54.30
C SER A 154 -12.84 -26.12 -54.95
N ILE A 155 -12.23 -24.96 -54.72
CA ILE A 155 -12.41 -23.78 -55.58
C ILE A 155 -11.04 -23.46 -56.16
N GLY A 156 -10.91 -23.75 -57.45
CA GLY A 156 -9.72 -23.54 -58.25
C GLY A 156 -9.57 -22.09 -58.73
N LEU A 157 -8.31 -21.69 -58.70
CA LEU A 157 -7.59 -20.66 -59.45
C LEU A 157 -8.26 -19.97 -60.66
N SER A 158 -8.01 -18.66 -60.73
CA SER A 158 -7.50 -17.94 -61.92
C SER A 158 -6.93 -16.59 -61.45
N SER A 159 -5.60 -16.41 -61.31
CA SER A 159 -4.56 -16.15 -62.32
C SER A 159 -4.65 -14.78 -63.00
N SER A 160 -3.62 -13.96 -62.75
CA SER A 160 -3.03 -12.83 -63.52
C SER A 160 -2.95 -11.57 -62.64
N GLY A 161 -1.84 -10.87 -62.44
CA GLY A 161 -0.48 -10.87 -62.96
C GLY A 161 0.22 -9.60 -62.43
N GLY A 162 1.55 -9.48 -62.57
CA GLY A 162 2.30 -8.24 -62.33
C GLY A 162 3.13 -8.25 -61.04
N LEU A 163 4.38 -8.72 -61.09
CA LEU A 163 5.60 -7.92 -61.34
C LEU A 163 6.02 -7.04 -60.16
N GLY A 164 7.11 -7.47 -59.52
CA GLY A 164 8.19 -6.57 -59.12
C GLY A 164 8.23 -6.13 -57.66
N GLY A 165 9.28 -6.55 -56.96
CA GLY A 165 9.92 -5.68 -55.96
C GLY A 165 10.07 -6.27 -54.56
N GLY A 166 11.30 -6.70 -54.24
CA GLY A 166 11.90 -6.52 -52.92
C GLY A 166 11.35 -7.40 -51.80
N GLY A 167 11.83 -8.65 -51.73
CA GLY A 167 11.71 -9.46 -50.53
C GLY A 167 12.52 -8.85 -49.37
N THR A 168 11.86 -8.17 -48.46
CA THR A 168 12.36 -7.92 -47.11
C THR A 168 11.89 -9.05 -46.21
N GLY A 169 12.75 -10.06 -46.09
CA GLY A 169 12.57 -11.14 -45.12
C GLY A 169 12.61 -10.58 -43.70
N TRP A 170 11.47 -10.52 -43.04
CA TRP A 170 11.37 -10.34 -41.60
C TRP A 170 11.85 -11.63 -40.93
N ARG A 171 13.16 -11.76 -40.76
CA ARG A 171 13.76 -12.69 -39.79
C ARG A 171 13.41 -12.18 -38.40
N PHE A 172 12.47 -12.84 -37.72
CA PHE A 172 12.37 -12.81 -36.26
C PHE A 172 13.62 -13.50 -35.67
N GLY A 173 14.72 -12.75 -35.59
CA GLY A 173 15.86 -13.11 -34.78
C GLY A 173 15.59 -12.67 -33.34
N PHE A 174 15.18 -13.60 -32.48
CA PHE A 174 15.36 -13.43 -31.03
C PHE A 174 16.87 -13.45 -30.75
N SER A 175 17.48 -12.27 -30.76
CA SER A 175 18.83 -12.08 -30.27
C SER A 175 18.77 -11.92 -28.76
N PHE A 176 19.05 -13.01 -28.03
CA PHE A 176 19.41 -12.94 -26.62
C PHE A 176 20.85 -12.39 -26.53
N GLY A 177 20.98 -11.06 -26.48
CA GLY A 177 22.23 -10.39 -26.11
C GLY A 177 22.16 -10.04 -24.62
N ASN A 178 22.80 -10.83 -23.76
CA ASN A 178 24.17 -10.68 -23.29
C ASN A 178 24.22 -9.84 -22.00
N ALA A 179 23.94 -10.52 -20.88
CA ALA A 179 24.24 -10.02 -19.55
C ALA A 179 25.76 -10.12 -19.35
N ASN A 180 26.45 -8.98 -19.37
CA ASN A 180 27.79 -8.86 -18.80
C ASN A 180 27.65 -8.86 -17.27
N ASP A 181 27.54 -10.07 -16.71
CA ASP A 181 27.91 -10.31 -15.31
C ASP A 181 29.44 -10.38 -15.26
N HIS A 182 30.07 -9.31 -14.78
CA HIS A 182 31.42 -9.37 -14.26
C HIS A 182 31.35 -9.99 -12.87
N ASP A 183 31.27 -11.32 -12.84
CA ASP A 183 31.46 -12.13 -11.65
C ASP A 183 32.97 -12.27 -11.41
N GLU A 184 33.45 -11.55 -10.39
CA GLU A 184 34.83 -11.59 -9.97
C GLU A 184 35.11 -12.92 -9.26
N LEU A 185 36.04 -13.67 -9.86
CA LEU A 185 36.52 -14.99 -9.46
C LEU A 185 36.96 -15.03 -7.99
N THR A 186 36.09 -15.56 -7.13
CA THR A 186 36.54 -16.33 -5.97
C THR A 186 36.17 -17.78 -6.21
N SER A 187 37.19 -18.60 -6.43
CA SER A 187 37.10 -20.04 -6.67
C SER A 187 36.51 -20.74 -5.43
N ASP A 188 35.20 -20.96 -5.44
CA ASP A 188 34.50 -21.75 -4.44
C ASP A 188 34.52 -23.23 -4.85
N VAL A 189 35.53 -23.95 -4.34
CA VAL A 189 35.63 -25.41 -4.44
C VAL A 189 34.50 -26.01 -3.62
N ARG A 190 33.41 -26.39 -4.29
CA ARG A 190 32.26 -27.09 -3.71
C ARG A 190 32.67 -28.51 -3.28
N ILE A 191 33.15 -28.64 -2.05
CA ILE A 191 33.33 -29.93 -1.39
C ILE A 191 31.96 -30.43 -0.92
N PRO A 192 31.47 -31.60 -1.38
CA PRO A 192 30.20 -32.16 -0.97
C PRO A 192 30.12 -32.36 0.55
N ARG A 193 29.04 -31.86 1.16
CA ARG A 193 28.77 -31.78 2.61
C ARG A 193 28.83 -33.10 3.39
N ARG A 194 28.97 -34.24 2.72
CA ARG A 194 28.93 -35.59 3.33
C ARG A 194 30.29 -36.11 3.83
N HIS A 195 31.39 -35.39 3.62
CA HIS A 195 32.73 -35.79 4.07
C HIS A 195 33.34 -34.87 5.14
N ARG A 196 32.62 -33.85 5.63
CA ARG A 196 33.19 -32.88 6.60
C ARG A 196 33.16 -33.37 8.06
N ASP A 197 32.28 -34.31 8.39
CA ASP A 197 32.04 -34.69 9.79
C ASP A 197 32.75 -35.99 10.22
N ALA A 198 33.58 -36.60 9.36
CA ALA A 198 34.23 -37.88 9.65
C ALA A 198 35.74 -37.80 9.97
N ALA A 199 36.36 -36.60 9.90
CA ALA A 199 37.81 -36.43 10.11
C ALA A 199 38.19 -35.69 11.41
N ALA A 200 37.23 -35.29 12.25
CA ALA A 200 37.50 -34.60 13.51
C ALA A 200 37.33 -35.49 14.77
N SER A 201 37.10 -36.79 14.60
CA SER A 201 36.85 -37.74 15.71
C SER A 201 37.96 -38.78 15.89
N SER A 202 39.22 -38.39 15.69
CA SER A 202 40.38 -39.29 15.83
C SER A 202 41.57 -38.62 16.53
N SER A 203 41.37 -38.26 17.79
CA SER A 203 42.40 -38.22 18.82
C SER A 203 41.68 -38.51 20.14
N GLY A 204 41.63 -39.74 20.65
CA GLY A 204 42.81 -40.57 20.87
C GLY A 204 43.59 -39.99 22.04
N PHE A 205 42.99 -39.92 23.23
CA PHE A 205 43.74 -39.90 24.47
C PHE A 205 42.91 -40.54 25.59
N ASP A 206 43.08 -41.86 25.70
CA ASP A 206 42.78 -42.63 26.89
C ASP A 206 43.63 -42.11 28.06
N ASP A 207 43.10 -41.17 28.85
CA ASP A 207 43.62 -40.90 30.19
C ASP A 207 42.76 -41.61 31.23
N ARG A 208 42.93 -42.94 31.29
CA ARG A 208 42.51 -43.75 32.43
C ARG A 208 43.60 -43.74 33.51
N SER A 209 44.01 -42.56 33.99
CA SER A 209 44.82 -42.45 35.19
C SER A 209 43.91 -42.39 36.42
N ARG A 210 43.64 -43.57 36.97
CA ARG A 210 43.26 -43.75 38.37
C ARG A 210 44.38 -43.22 39.26
N GLY A 211 44.15 -42.10 39.92
CA GLY A 211 44.94 -41.61 41.06
C GLY A 211 44.13 -40.54 41.80
N TRP A 212 43.30 -40.90 42.78
CA TRP A 212 43.67 -40.79 44.20
C TRP A 212 44.38 -39.46 44.53
N GLY A 213 43.71 -38.37 44.20
CA GLY A 213 44.12 -37.02 44.53
C GLY A 213 43.08 -36.02 44.05
N ARG A 214 41.80 -36.22 44.41
CA ARG A 214 40.83 -35.13 44.29
C ARG A 214 41.30 -34.04 45.23
N ASN A 215 42.07 -33.10 44.70
CA ASN A 215 42.35 -31.84 45.35
C ASN A 215 40.98 -31.16 45.52
N ALA A 216 40.36 -31.32 46.68
CA ALA A 216 39.10 -30.67 47.02
C ALA A 216 39.20 -29.13 46.89
N ALA A 217 40.42 -28.59 46.95
CA ALA A 217 40.73 -27.19 46.67
C ALA A 217 40.80 -26.84 45.17
N GLY A 218 41.04 -27.80 44.28
CA GLY A 218 41.19 -27.58 42.83
C GLY A 218 39.95 -27.92 41.98
N GLU A 219 39.03 -28.76 42.48
CA GLU A 219 37.78 -29.12 41.78
C GLU A 219 36.66 -28.09 41.96
N VAL A 220 36.82 -27.11 42.86
CA VAL A 220 35.91 -25.96 42.94
C VAL A 220 36.32 -24.94 41.89
N ARG A 221 36.23 -25.32 40.60
CA ARG A 221 36.17 -24.33 39.52
C ARG A 221 34.84 -23.60 39.69
N PHE A 222 34.88 -22.47 40.38
CA PHE A 222 33.84 -21.46 40.26
C PHE A 222 33.76 -21.12 38.77
N GLU A 223 32.68 -21.49 38.08
CA GLU A 223 32.38 -21.11 36.68
C GLU A 223 32.16 -19.58 36.53
N GLY A 224 32.63 -18.77 37.48
CA GLY A 224 32.47 -17.32 37.56
C GLY A 224 33.67 -16.51 37.06
N GLY A 225 34.64 -17.12 36.37
CA GLY A 225 35.86 -16.45 35.92
C GLY A 225 37.05 -16.69 36.84
N ALA A 226 38.23 -16.22 36.44
CA ALA A 226 39.44 -16.27 37.27
C ALA A 226 39.14 -15.64 38.64
N VAL A 227 39.59 -16.28 39.72
CA VAL A 227 39.48 -15.71 41.07
C VAL A 227 40.13 -14.33 41.02
N PRO A 228 39.34 -13.25 41.21
CA PRO A 228 39.91 -11.92 41.07
C PRO A 228 40.90 -11.67 42.22
N ASP A 229 41.92 -10.86 41.96
CA ASP A 229 43.10 -10.77 42.83
C ASP A 229 42.73 -10.26 44.23
N ILE A 230 42.91 -11.13 45.23
CA ILE A 230 42.41 -10.95 46.60
C ILE A 230 43.00 -9.69 47.26
N GLY A 231 44.19 -9.26 46.84
CA GLY A 231 44.85 -8.05 47.38
C GLY A 231 44.22 -6.72 46.97
N SER A 232 43.28 -6.74 46.01
CA SER A 232 42.65 -5.52 45.46
C SER A 232 41.25 -5.22 45.97
N PHE A 233 40.62 -6.15 46.69
CA PHE A 233 39.28 -5.93 47.25
C PHE A 233 39.33 -5.40 48.68
N THR A 234 38.44 -4.47 48.95
CA THR A 234 38.08 -4.12 50.33
C THR A 234 37.40 -5.31 51.01
N GLU A 235 37.48 -5.40 52.34
CA GLU A 235 36.89 -6.50 53.10
C GLU A 235 35.38 -6.65 52.86
N GLU A 236 34.69 -5.55 52.56
CA GLU A 236 33.27 -5.52 52.23
C GLU A 236 32.97 -6.17 50.87
N GLU A 237 33.75 -5.82 49.84
CA GLU A 237 33.64 -6.44 48.50
C GLU A 237 34.02 -7.93 48.53
N TYR A 238 34.99 -8.31 49.35
CA TYR A 238 35.34 -9.72 49.56
C TYR A 238 34.19 -10.49 50.22
N ALA A 239 33.54 -9.92 51.23
CA ALA A 239 32.37 -10.51 51.87
C ALA A 239 31.18 -10.64 50.90
N GLU A 240 30.94 -9.64 50.06
CA GLU A 240 29.91 -9.69 49.01
C GLU A 240 30.22 -10.74 47.95
N TRP A 241 31.48 -10.85 47.51
CA TRP A 241 31.92 -11.87 46.58
C TRP A 241 31.70 -13.29 47.14
N ILE A 242 32.01 -13.53 48.42
CA ILE A 242 31.72 -14.81 49.09
C ILE A 242 30.21 -15.07 49.17
N ARG A 243 29.39 -14.07 49.55
CA ARG A 243 27.93 -14.20 49.59
C ARG A 243 27.36 -14.53 48.21
N MET A 244 27.80 -13.81 47.17
CA MET A 244 27.43 -14.07 45.79
C MET A 244 27.89 -15.45 45.32
N GLY A 245 29.09 -15.86 45.69
CA GLY A 245 29.62 -17.18 45.35
C GLY A 245 28.81 -18.32 45.98
N MET A 246 28.47 -18.17 47.26
CA MET A 246 27.59 -19.10 47.97
C MET A 246 26.16 -19.09 47.40
N TYR A 247 25.64 -17.92 47.02
CA TYR A 247 24.33 -17.79 46.39
C TYR A 247 24.29 -18.48 45.02
N ARG A 248 25.28 -18.24 44.15
CA ARG A 248 25.41 -18.91 42.84
C ARG A 248 25.47 -20.42 42.98
N ARG A 249 26.15 -20.94 44.01
CA ARG A 249 26.24 -22.39 44.26
C ARG A 249 24.90 -22.98 44.73
N LYS A 250 24.18 -22.28 45.61
CA LYS A 250 22.87 -22.74 46.12
C LYS A 250 21.75 -22.59 45.10
N HIS A 251 21.80 -21.56 44.25
CA HIS A 251 20.77 -21.22 43.26
C HIS A 251 21.23 -21.47 41.83
N ARG A 252 22.17 -22.40 41.60
CA ARG A 252 22.70 -22.70 40.26
C ARG A 252 21.58 -23.10 39.30
N SER A 253 20.68 -23.99 39.74
CA SER A 253 19.53 -24.40 38.95
C SER A 253 18.57 -23.25 38.66
N GLU A 254 18.38 -22.33 39.60
CA GLU A 254 17.51 -21.17 39.41
C GLU A 254 18.14 -20.15 38.43
N LEU A 255 19.45 -19.94 38.50
CA LEU A 255 20.19 -19.07 37.57
C LEU A 255 20.18 -19.66 36.15
N ASP A 256 20.40 -20.97 36.00
CA ASP A 256 20.35 -21.65 34.69
C ASP A 256 18.94 -21.61 34.10
N GLU A 257 17.90 -21.78 34.93
CA GLU A 257 16.51 -21.62 34.50
C GLU A 257 16.17 -20.16 34.12
N ALA A 258 16.67 -19.18 34.89
CA ALA A 258 16.50 -17.77 34.58
C ALA A 258 17.21 -17.38 33.28
N GLU A 259 18.42 -17.90 33.04
CA GLU A 259 19.16 -17.69 31.80
C GLU A 259 18.44 -18.33 30.60
N LYS A 260 17.98 -19.58 30.73
CA LYS A 260 17.17 -20.24 29.69
C LYS A 260 15.89 -19.45 29.39
N ARG A 261 15.22 -18.90 30.40
CA ARG A 261 14.04 -18.04 30.21
C ARG A 261 14.39 -16.73 29.50
N ARG A 262 15.55 -16.12 29.79
CA ARG A 262 16.04 -14.92 29.09
C ARG A 262 16.38 -15.23 27.63
N GLN A 263 17.09 -16.33 27.37
CA GLN A 263 17.43 -16.77 26.01
C GLN A 263 16.16 -17.09 25.19
N ALA A 264 15.20 -17.83 25.76
CA ALA A 264 13.93 -18.13 25.09
C ALA A 264 13.11 -16.87 24.76
N LYS A 265 13.11 -15.86 25.65
CA LYS A 265 12.45 -14.56 25.39
C LYS A 265 13.15 -13.81 24.25
N LEU A 266 14.48 -13.77 24.24
CA LEU A 266 15.26 -13.11 23.19
C LEU A 266 15.06 -13.79 21.83
N GLU A 267 15.02 -15.13 21.78
CA GLU A 267 14.74 -15.86 20.55
C GLU A 267 13.31 -15.62 20.05
N GLN A 268 12.33 -15.64 20.96
CA GLN A 268 10.95 -15.32 20.61
C GLN A 268 10.81 -13.88 20.09
N GLU A 269 11.51 -12.92 20.69
CA GLU A 269 11.53 -11.53 20.25
C GLU A 269 12.19 -11.37 18.88
N LYS A 270 13.32 -12.05 18.65
CA LYS A 270 13.99 -12.09 17.34
C LYS A 270 13.08 -12.65 16.25
N LEU A 271 12.37 -13.75 16.53
CA LEU A 271 11.40 -14.32 15.58
C LEU A 271 10.26 -13.35 15.29
N ARG A 272 9.68 -12.71 16.32
CA ARG A 272 8.65 -11.67 16.14
C ARG A 272 9.16 -10.45 15.38
N ALA A 273 10.41 -10.06 15.58
CA ALA A 273 11.03 -8.95 14.86
C ALA A 273 11.21 -9.28 13.37
N GLN A 274 11.69 -10.50 13.05
CA GLN A 274 11.83 -10.97 11.68
C GLN A 274 10.48 -11.09 10.96
N GLU A 275 9.45 -11.58 11.65
CA GLU A 275 8.09 -11.66 11.10
C GLU A 275 7.52 -10.26 10.81
N LYS A 276 7.67 -9.31 11.74
CA LYS A 276 7.27 -7.92 11.53
C LYS A 276 8.03 -7.26 10.38
N GLU A 277 9.33 -7.54 10.24
CA GLU A 277 10.14 -7.00 9.15
C GLU A 277 9.70 -7.56 7.79
N ARG A 278 9.40 -8.86 7.71
CA ARG A 278 8.85 -9.49 6.50
C ARG A 278 7.50 -8.88 6.13
N ALA A 279 6.58 -8.71 7.09
CA ALA A 279 5.28 -8.08 6.86
C ALA A 279 5.43 -6.64 6.33
N ARG A 280 6.33 -5.83 6.91
CA ARG A 280 6.62 -4.47 6.42
C ARG A 280 7.17 -4.44 5.00
N LYS A 281 8.06 -5.39 4.66
CA LYS A 281 8.61 -5.52 3.30
C LYS A 281 7.52 -5.89 2.29
N GLU A 282 6.60 -6.77 2.65
CA GLU A 282 5.48 -7.17 1.79
C GLU A 282 4.47 -6.04 1.60
N GLU A 283 4.13 -5.30 2.65
CA GLU A 283 3.26 -4.13 2.56
C GLU A 283 3.87 -3.03 1.68
N LYS A 284 5.18 -2.74 1.86
CA LYS A 284 5.89 -1.78 1.01
C LYS A 284 5.85 -2.20 -0.48
N LYS A 285 6.08 -3.47 -0.77
CA LYS A 285 5.98 -4.02 -2.13
C LYS A 285 4.56 -3.91 -2.71
N ARG A 286 3.52 -4.12 -1.90
CA ARG A 286 2.11 -3.95 -2.32
C ARG A 286 1.81 -2.50 -2.67
N ILE A 287 2.22 -1.56 -1.83
CA ILE A 287 2.04 -0.11 -2.09
C ILE A 287 2.79 0.30 -3.36
N GLU A 288 4.01 -0.17 -3.56
CA GLU A 288 4.81 0.14 -4.75
C GLU A 288 4.18 -0.41 -6.04
N LYS A 289 3.68 -1.65 -6.02
CA LYS A 289 2.94 -2.24 -7.14
C LYS A 289 1.69 -1.43 -7.48
N LEU A 290 0.92 -1.02 -6.49
CA LEU A 290 -0.28 -0.18 -6.70
C LEU A 290 0.08 1.19 -7.26
N LYS A 291 1.17 1.82 -6.79
CA LYS A 291 1.66 3.09 -7.35
C LYS A 291 2.10 2.93 -8.80
N ARG A 292 2.82 1.86 -9.13
CA ARG A 292 3.26 1.55 -10.50
C ARG A 292 2.06 1.28 -11.41
N GLN A 293 1.10 0.48 -10.95
CA GLN A 293 -0.11 0.18 -11.69
C GLN A 293 -0.94 1.46 -11.94
N LYS A 294 -1.12 2.30 -10.92
CA LYS A 294 -1.82 3.59 -11.05
C LYS A 294 -1.13 4.50 -12.08
N GLY A 295 0.20 4.57 -12.06
CA GLY A 295 0.96 5.34 -13.05
C GLY A 295 0.76 4.84 -14.48
N LEU A 296 0.81 3.51 -14.68
CA LEU A 296 0.58 2.89 -15.99
C LEU A 296 -0.86 3.09 -16.49
N GLU A 297 -1.84 2.99 -15.61
CA GLU A 297 -3.25 3.24 -15.96
C GLU A 297 -3.50 4.70 -16.36
N GLU A 298 -2.89 5.65 -15.62
CA GLU A 298 -2.97 7.07 -15.94
C GLU A 298 -2.29 7.39 -17.28
N GLU A 299 -1.11 6.83 -17.53
CA GLU A 299 -0.40 6.99 -18.81
C GLU A 299 -1.19 6.38 -19.97
N LYS A 300 -1.75 5.18 -19.80
CA LYS A 300 -2.63 4.55 -20.78
C LYS A 300 -3.86 5.41 -21.06
N LYS A 301 -4.43 6.02 -20.03
CA LYS A 301 -5.55 6.96 -20.18
C LYS A 301 -5.13 8.19 -20.99
N ARG A 302 -3.99 8.81 -20.68
CA ARG A 302 -3.44 9.94 -21.44
C ARG A 302 -3.21 9.56 -22.91
N LYS A 303 -2.67 8.37 -23.17
CA LYS A 303 -2.47 7.85 -24.54
C LYS A 303 -3.79 7.66 -25.28
N ASN A 304 -4.78 7.04 -24.65
CA ASN A 304 -6.12 6.89 -25.24
C ASN A 304 -6.77 8.24 -25.57
N GLU A 305 -6.59 9.25 -24.72
CA GLU A 305 -7.07 10.61 -24.97
C GLU A 305 -6.38 11.25 -26.19
N ARG A 306 -5.07 11.06 -26.36
CA ARG A 306 -4.33 11.53 -27.54
C ARG A 306 -4.75 10.79 -28.82
N GLU A 307 -5.00 9.49 -28.75
CA GLU A 307 -5.54 8.73 -29.89
C GLU A 307 -6.95 9.18 -30.24
N TRP A 308 -7.80 9.43 -29.24
CA TRP A 308 -9.14 9.99 -29.43
C TRP A 308 -9.07 11.37 -30.09
N TYR A 309 -8.16 12.23 -29.65
CA TYR A 309 -7.91 13.53 -30.27
C TYR A 309 -7.56 13.38 -31.75
N ARG A 310 -6.61 12.51 -32.12
CA ARG A 310 -6.21 12.30 -33.53
C ARG A 310 -7.38 11.82 -34.38
N LYS A 311 -8.12 10.81 -33.91
CA LYS A 311 -9.30 10.26 -34.61
C LYS A 311 -10.38 11.32 -34.78
N ARG A 312 -10.69 12.07 -33.73
CA ARG A 312 -11.72 13.11 -33.75
C ARG A 312 -11.30 14.28 -34.62
N TRP A 313 -10.03 14.67 -34.59
CA TRP A 313 -9.50 15.76 -35.40
C TRP A 313 -9.57 15.43 -36.89
N ALA A 314 -9.15 14.21 -37.29
CA ALA A 314 -9.32 13.72 -38.66
C ALA A 314 -10.79 13.79 -39.09
N ALA A 315 -11.72 13.29 -38.27
CA ALA A 315 -13.15 13.37 -38.58
C ALA A 315 -13.69 14.81 -38.71
N VAL A 316 -13.20 15.76 -37.92
CA VAL A 316 -13.62 17.18 -38.05
C VAL A 316 -13.08 17.80 -39.34
N VAL A 317 -11.83 17.51 -39.69
CA VAL A 317 -11.11 18.10 -40.82
C VAL A 317 -11.54 17.50 -42.17
N ASP A 318 -11.74 16.17 -42.25
CA ASP A 318 -12.01 15.44 -43.49
C ASP A 318 -13.46 15.61 -43.98
N VAL A 319 -14.41 15.89 -43.09
CA VAL A 319 -15.83 16.13 -43.44
C VAL A 319 -16.05 17.48 -44.17
N GLY A 320 -14.99 18.22 -44.48
CA GLY A 320 -15.05 19.46 -45.26
C GLY A 320 -15.30 19.28 -46.77
N GLY A 321 -15.57 18.06 -47.24
CA GLY A 321 -15.69 17.75 -48.68
C GLY A 321 -17.03 18.12 -49.31
N GLU A 322 -18.16 17.68 -48.75
CA GLU A 322 -19.48 17.96 -49.31
C GLU A 322 -20.50 17.47 -48.28
N VAL A 323 -21.41 18.34 -47.86
CA VAL A 323 -22.71 17.96 -47.30
C VAL A 323 -22.69 17.09 -46.04
N GLU A 324 -22.62 17.73 -44.87
CA GLU A 324 -23.50 17.37 -43.75
C GLU A 324 -23.55 18.51 -42.73
N LEU A 325 -24.75 19.03 -42.48
CA LEU A 325 -25.09 20.08 -41.51
C LEU A 325 -24.95 19.57 -40.06
N VAL A 326 -23.83 18.95 -39.72
CA VAL A 326 -23.56 18.51 -38.35
C VAL A 326 -23.20 19.75 -37.55
N GLU A 327 -24.16 20.22 -36.76
CA GLU A 327 -23.96 21.29 -35.78
C GLU A 327 -22.94 20.87 -34.71
N LEU A 328 -21.71 21.40 -34.79
CA LEU A 328 -20.67 21.17 -33.81
C LEU A 328 -20.87 22.09 -32.60
N ALA A 329 -20.78 21.53 -31.38
CA ALA A 329 -20.67 22.30 -30.15
C ALA A 329 -19.20 22.58 -29.79
N PHE A 330 -18.97 23.52 -28.85
CA PHE A 330 -17.62 23.81 -28.35
C PHE A 330 -16.87 22.56 -27.86
N GLY A 331 -17.59 21.64 -27.19
CA GLY A 331 -17.03 20.40 -26.65
C GLY A 331 -16.80 19.28 -27.69
N ASP A 332 -17.29 19.43 -28.92
CA ASP A 332 -17.08 18.46 -30.00
C ASP A 332 -15.75 18.67 -30.72
N ILE A 333 -15.20 19.89 -30.63
CA ILE A 333 -13.88 20.26 -31.14
C ILE A 333 -12.83 19.61 -30.22
N PRO A 334 -11.91 18.80 -30.76
CA PRO A 334 -10.88 18.17 -29.95
C PRO A 334 -9.78 19.21 -29.70
N TRP A 335 -9.91 19.95 -28.60
CA TRP A 335 -8.87 20.86 -28.11
C TRP A 335 -7.64 20.07 -27.64
N PRO A 336 -6.41 20.61 -27.78
CA PRO A 336 -5.18 19.92 -27.39
C PRO A 336 -4.96 19.99 -25.87
N VAL A 337 -5.89 19.44 -25.09
CA VAL A 337 -5.85 19.39 -23.62
C VAL A 337 -6.38 18.03 -23.13
N TYR A 338 -5.84 17.53 -22.01
CA TYR A 338 -6.35 16.33 -21.37
C TYR A 338 -7.72 16.59 -20.74
N ARG A 339 -8.70 15.71 -20.97
CA ARG A 339 -10.05 15.88 -20.43
C ARG A 339 -10.03 15.53 -18.94
N GLN A 340 -10.22 16.53 -18.09
CA GLN A 340 -10.51 16.28 -16.68
C GLN A 340 -11.80 15.47 -16.58
N THR A 341 -11.79 14.39 -15.79
CA THR A 341 -12.69 13.24 -15.90
C THR A 341 -14.20 13.54 -15.91
N HIS A 342 -14.64 14.72 -15.45
CA HIS A 342 -16.08 15.04 -15.35
C HIS A 342 -16.44 16.51 -15.70
N GLY A 343 -15.53 17.30 -16.28
CA GLY A 343 -15.77 18.72 -16.56
C GLY A 343 -16.29 18.99 -17.98
N LYS A 344 -17.18 19.99 -18.12
CA LYS A 344 -17.39 20.65 -19.42
C LYS A 344 -16.10 21.39 -19.75
N VAL A 345 -15.57 21.17 -20.95
CA VAL A 345 -14.40 21.94 -21.41
C VAL A 345 -14.85 23.37 -21.63
N GLY A 346 -14.32 24.30 -20.84
CA GLY A 346 -14.48 25.74 -21.02
C GLY A 346 -13.20 26.37 -21.57
N VAL A 347 -13.28 27.64 -21.94
CA VAL A 347 -12.12 28.40 -22.45
C VAL A 347 -11.02 28.51 -21.38
N ASP A 348 -11.39 28.60 -20.10
CA ASP A 348 -10.46 28.71 -18.96
C ASP A 348 -9.49 27.53 -18.82
N ILE A 349 -9.80 26.36 -19.40
CA ILE A 349 -8.93 25.18 -19.31
C ILE A 349 -7.78 25.25 -20.34
N LEU A 350 -7.87 26.14 -21.33
CA LEU A 350 -6.90 26.32 -22.42
C LEU A 350 -5.65 27.11 -21.97
N ASP A 351 -5.09 26.72 -20.82
CA ASP A 351 -3.85 27.29 -20.29
C ASP A 351 -2.61 26.78 -21.02
N GLU A 352 -1.54 27.58 -20.99
CA GLU A 352 -0.23 27.22 -21.56
C GLU A 352 0.30 25.87 -21.03
N GLY A 353 0.11 25.59 -19.73
CA GLY A 353 0.56 24.33 -19.11
C GLY A 353 -0.15 23.10 -19.67
N HIS A 354 -1.49 23.13 -19.73
CA HIS A 354 -2.28 22.00 -20.21
C HIS A 354 -2.03 21.70 -21.68
N ILE A 355 -1.95 22.75 -22.53
CA ILE A 355 -1.64 22.60 -23.96
C ILE A 355 -0.23 22.05 -24.15
N ARG A 356 0.75 22.57 -23.39
CA ARG A 356 2.14 22.10 -23.45
C ARG A 356 2.28 20.63 -23.11
N ASP A 357 1.68 20.19 -22.00
CA ASP A 357 1.77 18.80 -21.55
C ASP A 357 1.09 17.84 -22.54
N PHE A 358 0.01 18.28 -23.17
CA PHE A 358 -0.67 17.51 -24.20
C PHE A 358 0.17 17.36 -25.47
N LEU A 359 0.72 18.46 -25.99
CA LEU A 359 1.57 18.44 -27.19
C LEU A 359 2.88 17.67 -26.96
N ARG A 360 3.44 17.72 -25.74
CA ARG A 360 4.58 16.85 -25.34
C ARG A 360 4.24 15.37 -25.42
N GLY A 361 3.08 14.99 -24.90
CA GLY A 361 2.61 13.60 -25.03
C GLY A 361 2.41 13.17 -26.49
N LEU A 362 1.96 14.08 -27.36
CA LEU A 362 1.80 13.80 -28.79
C LEU A 362 3.14 13.64 -29.51
N ALA A 363 4.14 14.46 -29.16
CA ALA A 363 5.49 14.35 -29.69
C ALA A 363 6.15 13.03 -29.26
N ALA A 364 6.04 12.66 -27.97
CA ALA A 364 6.55 11.38 -27.47
C ALA A 364 5.90 10.16 -28.17
N ASP A 365 4.60 10.23 -28.49
CA ASP A 365 3.93 9.18 -29.28
C ASP A 365 4.47 9.10 -30.73
N LEU A 366 4.87 10.23 -31.32
CA LEU A 366 5.48 10.26 -32.66
C LEU A 366 6.90 9.68 -32.63
N GLU A 367 7.70 10.03 -31.63
CA GLU A 367 9.03 9.46 -31.40
C GLU A 367 8.97 7.95 -31.22
N ALA A 368 8.02 7.47 -30.40
CA ALA A 368 7.78 6.05 -30.19
C ALA A 368 7.36 5.33 -31.50
N ALA A 369 6.59 6.00 -32.37
CA ALA A 369 6.19 5.45 -33.66
C ALA A 369 7.33 5.44 -34.69
N ASN A 370 8.26 6.39 -34.63
CA ASN A 370 9.40 6.50 -35.54
C ASN A 370 10.58 5.57 -35.16
N GLY A 371 10.42 4.73 -34.13
CA GLY A 371 11.41 3.71 -33.76
C GLY A 371 12.46 4.16 -32.74
N GLY A 372 12.20 5.23 -31.97
CA GLY A 372 13.05 5.65 -30.86
C GLY A 372 14.38 6.25 -31.32
N GLY A 373 14.40 7.57 -31.51
CA GLY A 373 15.63 8.30 -31.83
C GLY A 373 16.64 8.22 -30.69
N ASN A 374 17.93 8.10 -31.05
CA ASN A 374 19.05 8.25 -30.12
C ASN A 374 18.81 9.46 -29.21
N GLY A 375 18.85 9.25 -27.89
CA GLY A 375 18.59 10.27 -26.86
C GLY A 375 19.66 11.36 -26.78
N ASP A 376 19.97 11.98 -27.91
CA ASP A 376 20.76 13.20 -27.97
C ASP A 376 19.88 14.35 -27.48
N ASP A 377 20.35 15.09 -26.48
CA ASP A 377 19.65 16.14 -25.73
C ASP A 377 19.31 17.39 -26.58
N ASN A 378 19.35 17.29 -27.91
CA ASN A 378 18.95 18.36 -28.80
C ASN A 378 17.42 18.49 -28.83
N VAL A 379 16.93 19.73 -28.67
CA VAL A 379 15.49 20.08 -28.63
C VAL A 379 14.68 19.23 -29.61
N ASP A 380 13.76 18.43 -29.06
CA ASP A 380 13.02 17.36 -29.74
C ASP A 380 12.54 17.80 -31.13
N PRO A 381 13.14 17.31 -32.24
CA PRO A 381 12.71 17.65 -33.59
C PRO A 381 11.24 17.27 -33.83
N ASP A 382 10.76 16.25 -33.14
CA ASP A 382 9.37 15.81 -33.16
C ASP A 382 8.43 16.76 -32.41
N MET A 383 8.90 17.47 -31.37
CA MET A 383 8.15 18.58 -30.77
C MET A 383 7.96 19.72 -31.79
N LYS A 384 9.02 20.13 -32.50
CA LYS A 384 8.92 21.17 -33.54
C LYS A 384 8.00 20.76 -34.68
N LYS A 385 7.98 19.48 -35.03
CA LYS A 385 7.02 18.92 -36.02
C LYS A 385 5.58 19.01 -35.49
N THR A 386 5.35 18.58 -34.26
CA THR A 386 4.04 18.62 -33.59
C THR A 386 3.51 20.05 -33.47
N LEU A 387 4.36 21.01 -33.08
CA LEU A 387 4.01 22.43 -33.01
C LEU A 387 3.65 23.01 -34.38
N ARG A 388 4.42 22.72 -35.42
CA ARG A 388 4.10 23.17 -36.79
C ARG A 388 2.77 22.60 -37.30
N GLU A 389 2.46 21.36 -36.97
CA GLU A 389 1.16 20.77 -37.28
C GLU A 389 0.03 21.47 -36.51
N ALA A 390 0.21 21.70 -35.21
CA ALA A 390 -0.75 22.39 -34.37
C ALA A 390 -1.00 23.85 -34.82
N ILE A 391 0.05 24.60 -35.22
CA ILE A 391 -0.09 25.95 -35.79
C ILE A 391 -0.94 25.94 -37.06
N ARG A 392 -0.71 24.97 -37.96
CA ARG A 392 -1.50 24.86 -39.21
C ARG A 392 -2.96 24.49 -38.92
N ALA A 393 -3.17 23.63 -37.93
CA ALA A 393 -4.48 23.15 -37.48
C ALA A 393 -5.32 24.26 -36.83
N PHE A 394 -4.71 25.04 -35.93
CA PHE A 394 -5.38 26.07 -35.12
C PHE A 394 -5.13 27.50 -35.61
N HIS A 395 -4.70 27.69 -36.85
CA HIS A 395 -4.57 29.03 -37.42
C HIS A 395 -5.96 29.71 -37.50
N PRO A 396 -6.15 30.91 -36.93
CA PRO A 396 -7.49 31.51 -36.80
C PRO A 396 -8.21 31.61 -38.13
N ASP A 397 -7.57 32.14 -39.17
CA ASP A 397 -8.17 32.30 -40.50
C ASP A 397 -8.66 30.96 -41.12
N ARG A 398 -7.78 29.94 -41.17
CA ARG A 398 -8.12 28.62 -41.74
C ARG A 398 -9.16 27.89 -40.90
N PHE A 399 -9.07 28.01 -39.58
CA PHE A 399 -10.01 27.39 -38.66
C PHE A 399 -11.39 28.03 -38.81
N PHE A 400 -11.46 29.37 -38.88
CA PHE A 400 -12.71 30.10 -39.05
C PHE A 400 -13.35 29.84 -40.42
N ALA A 401 -12.57 29.72 -41.48
CA ALA A 401 -13.12 29.40 -42.80
C ALA A 401 -13.72 27.98 -42.85
N ARG A 402 -13.11 27.00 -42.17
CA ARG A 402 -13.48 25.57 -42.30
C ARG A 402 -14.45 25.07 -41.24
N ILE A 403 -14.28 25.48 -39.99
CA ILE A 403 -14.96 24.87 -38.84
C ILE A 403 -16.08 25.79 -38.32
N LEU A 404 -15.85 27.10 -38.26
CA LEU A 404 -16.82 28.04 -37.67
C LEU A 404 -18.22 28.03 -38.31
N PRO A 405 -18.40 27.85 -39.64
CA PRO A 405 -19.73 27.75 -40.25
C PRO A 405 -20.54 26.55 -39.74
N ARG A 406 -19.85 25.50 -39.27
CA ARG A 406 -20.45 24.26 -38.74
C ARG A 406 -20.75 24.35 -37.23
N VAL A 407 -20.21 25.35 -36.54
CA VAL A 407 -20.41 25.53 -35.11
C VAL A 407 -21.75 26.21 -34.84
N ARG A 408 -22.48 25.71 -33.85
CA ARG A 408 -23.74 26.30 -33.36
C ARG A 408 -23.55 27.78 -33.01
N GLU A 409 -24.50 28.63 -33.37
CA GLU A 409 -24.41 30.09 -33.14
C GLU A 409 -24.03 30.44 -31.70
N ARG A 410 -24.67 29.77 -30.72
CA ARG A 410 -24.44 29.96 -29.28
C ARG A 410 -23.00 29.69 -28.81
N ASP A 411 -22.28 28.85 -29.53
CA ASP A 411 -20.92 28.41 -29.16
C ASP A 411 -19.85 29.11 -30.02
N ARG A 412 -20.23 29.90 -31.04
CA ARG A 412 -19.29 30.51 -32.00
C ARG A 412 -18.31 31.48 -31.33
N GLU A 413 -18.79 32.29 -30.39
CA GLU A 413 -17.93 33.24 -29.66
C GLU A 413 -16.90 32.51 -28.80
N ALA A 414 -17.34 31.50 -28.03
CA ALA A 414 -16.44 30.67 -27.23
C ALA A 414 -15.41 29.93 -28.09
N VAL A 415 -15.81 29.43 -29.27
CA VAL A 415 -14.87 28.80 -30.21
C VAL A 415 -13.86 29.79 -30.77
N ARG A 416 -14.28 31.02 -31.13
CA ARG A 416 -13.35 32.06 -31.60
C ARG A 416 -12.31 32.38 -30.53
N GLU A 417 -12.75 32.62 -29.30
CA GLU A 417 -11.88 32.88 -28.16
C GLU A 417 -10.93 31.70 -27.91
N GLY A 418 -11.46 30.47 -27.89
CA GLY A 418 -10.65 29.27 -27.68
C GLY A 418 -9.57 29.07 -28.75
N VAL A 419 -9.87 29.35 -30.02
CA VAL A 419 -8.89 29.29 -31.13
C VAL A 419 -7.83 30.38 -30.96
N GLU A 420 -8.20 31.61 -30.62
CA GLU A 420 -7.26 32.70 -30.40
C GLU A 420 -6.30 32.43 -29.25
N VAL A 421 -6.82 31.95 -28.11
CA VAL A 421 -6.01 31.56 -26.95
C VAL A 421 -5.07 30.42 -27.33
N THR A 422 -5.60 29.35 -27.94
CA THR A 422 -4.80 28.18 -28.35
C THR A 422 -3.71 28.56 -29.35
N SER A 423 -4.04 29.34 -30.39
CA SER A 423 -3.09 29.81 -31.40
C SER A 423 -1.98 30.68 -30.79
N ARG A 424 -2.32 31.58 -29.86
CA ARG A 424 -1.35 32.42 -29.14
C ARG A 424 -0.39 31.56 -28.34
N VAL A 425 -0.91 30.65 -27.52
CA VAL A 425 -0.11 29.73 -26.69
C VAL A 425 0.85 28.90 -27.55
N ILE A 426 0.35 28.28 -28.63
CA ILE A 426 1.18 27.45 -29.52
C ILE A 426 2.26 28.30 -30.18
N THR A 427 1.95 29.51 -30.63
CA THR A 427 2.93 30.42 -31.25
C THR A 427 4.00 30.83 -30.24
N THR A 428 3.62 31.15 -29.00
CA THR A 428 4.57 31.46 -27.91
C THR A 428 5.47 30.28 -27.60
N MET A 429 4.95 29.05 -27.58
CA MET A 429 5.74 27.84 -27.39
C MET A 429 6.71 27.60 -28.56
N SER A 430 6.25 27.78 -29.80
CA SER A 430 7.09 27.61 -30.99
C SER A 430 8.20 28.65 -31.09
N ALA A 431 8.04 29.84 -30.51
CA ALA A 431 9.10 30.85 -30.45
C ALA A 431 10.16 30.52 -29.39
N ARG A 432 9.82 29.70 -28.38
CA ARG A 432 10.72 29.28 -27.29
C ARG A 432 11.47 27.97 -27.57
N ALA A 433 11.04 27.18 -28.55
CA ALA A 433 11.60 25.88 -28.92
C ALA A 433 12.57 26.01 -30.10
#